data_AF-A0A1Z9M9S6-F1
#
_entry.id   AF-A0A1Z9M9S6-F1
#
_cell.length_a   1.000
_cell.length_b   1.000
_cell.length_c   1.000
_cell.angle_alpha   90.00
_cell.angle_beta   90.00
_cell.angle_gamma   90.00
#
_symmetry.space_group_name_H-M   'P 1'
#
loop_
_entity.id
_entity.type
_entity.pdbx_description
1 polymer ?
#
loop_
_entity_poly.entity_id
_entity_poly.type
_entity_poly.pdbx_seq_one_letter_code
_entity_poly.pdbx_strand_id
1 'polypeptide(L)'
;MKKFFAVVLLALLKSTSAHTDNIEGFNIENISIGDSALNYYSDYQLDNNLLDWYNYSYKEYSTSLLPGKEIYDWFKISYKSDDDNYIIEGLVGIIVIKNYEDIKCNKQLDDRALNISKLYKNTTQRKKKLYKLAYNPRKVFQEPNPSGKSLATSISFDFKDGGKIILSCYDMDKLTNQMDIPIKDINQFDTFRIDIRSKVLTNYLEKI
;
A
#
# COMPACT_ATOMS: atom_id res chain seq x y z
N MET A 1 15.46 1.88 25.31
CA MET A 1 15.59 2.80 24.16
C MET A 1 14.25 2.85 23.42
N LYS A 2 13.31 3.71 23.85
CA LYS A 2 11.90 3.68 23.43
C LYS A 2 11.36 5.03 22.92
N LYS A 3 12.23 6.03 22.74
CA LYS A 3 11.82 7.41 22.40
C LYS A 3 12.21 7.88 20.99
N PHE A 4 12.84 7.04 20.17
CA PHE A 4 13.27 7.44 18.82
C PHE A 4 12.25 7.17 17.70
N PHE A 5 11.23 6.34 17.94
CA PHE A 5 10.27 5.98 16.88
C PHE A 5 9.23 7.06 16.55
N ALA A 6 8.94 7.99 17.46
CA ALA A 6 7.92 9.01 17.23
C ALA A 6 8.42 10.18 16.35
N VAL A 7 9.72 10.49 16.40
CA VAL A 7 10.31 11.65 15.69
C VAL A 7 10.79 11.28 14.29
N VAL A 8 11.29 10.06 14.07
CA VAL A 8 11.74 9.60 12.74
C VAL A 8 10.58 9.34 11.78
N LEU A 9 9.40 8.97 12.29
CA LEU A 9 8.22 8.79 11.46
C LEU A 9 7.65 10.11 10.89
N LEU A 10 8.04 11.28 11.42
CA LEU A 10 7.50 12.58 10.99
C LEU A 10 8.19 13.16 9.73
N ALA A 11 9.31 12.59 9.28
CA ALA A 11 10.20 13.25 8.32
C ALA A 11 10.03 12.86 6.83
N LEU A 12 9.19 11.86 6.49
CA LEU A 12 9.21 11.24 5.16
C LEU A 12 7.95 11.44 4.31
N LEU A 13 6.99 12.27 4.76
CA LEU A 13 5.88 12.74 3.92
C LEU A 13 6.14 14.20 3.56
N LYS A 14 6.94 14.43 2.53
CA LYS A 14 7.11 15.78 1.97
C LYS A 14 6.13 15.91 0.81
N SER A 15 5.16 16.82 0.94
CA SER A 15 4.44 17.31 -0.23
C SER A 15 5.25 18.44 -0.87
N THR A 16 5.68 18.23 -2.12
CA THR A 16 6.46 19.24 -2.88
C THR A 16 5.59 20.43 -3.28
N SER A 17 4.27 20.24 -3.31
CA SER A 17 3.28 21.30 -3.52
C SER A 17 2.07 21.11 -2.61
N ALA A 18 2.01 21.89 -1.53
CA ALA A 18 0.77 22.11 -0.77
C ALA A 18 -0.30 22.91 -1.57
N HIS A 19 -0.18 22.94 -2.90
CA HIS A 19 -1.02 23.70 -3.83
C HIS A 19 -1.66 22.80 -4.91
N THR A 20 -1.21 21.56 -5.06
CA THR A 20 -1.86 20.60 -5.95
C THR A 20 -2.77 19.73 -5.11
N ASP A 21 -4.09 19.83 -5.33
CA ASP A 21 -5.09 18.92 -4.76
C ASP A 21 -5.03 17.51 -5.38
N ASN A 22 -3.87 17.09 -5.91
CA ASN A 22 -3.61 15.85 -6.63
C ASN A 22 -2.67 14.94 -5.80
N ILE A 23 -2.86 13.63 -5.94
CA ILE A 23 -2.06 12.58 -5.33
C ILE A 23 -0.58 12.58 -5.79
N GLU A 24 -0.28 13.12 -6.97
CA GLU A 24 1.11 13.24 -7.51
C GLU A 24 2.05 14.01 -6.56
N GLY A 25 1.52 14.92 -5.74
CA GLY A 25 2.30 15.64 -4.74
C GLY A 25 2.53 14.85 -3.45
N PHE A 26 2.04 13.61 -3.34
CA PHE A 26 2.22 12.74 -2.17
C PHE A 26 3.35 11.74 -2.41
N ASN A 27 4.36 11.77 -1.53
CA ASN A 27 5.56 10.96 -1.70
C ASN A 27 5.73 9.99 -0.53
N ILE A 28 6.08 8.75 -0.84
CA ILE A 28 6.54 7.74 0.11
C ILE A 28 8.04 7.58 -0.13
N GLU A 29 8.87 8.09 0.79
CA GLU A 29 10.33 8.03 0.68
C GLU A 29 10.89 8.61 -0.63
N ASN A 30 10.31 9.74 -1.05
CA ASN A 30 10.59 10.45 -2.30
C ASN A 30 10.13 9.74 -3.57
N ILE A 31 9.37 8.64 -3.47
CA ILE A 31 8.71 7.97 -4.59
C ILE A 31 7.27 8.46 -4.66
N SER A 32 6.82 8.86 -5.85
CA SER A 32 5.50 9.47 -6.07
C SER A 32 4.74 8.74 -7.18
N ILE A 33 3.42 8.91 -7.19
CA ILE A 33 2.61 8.54 -8.37
C ILE A 33 3.06 9.41 -9.56
N GLY A 34 3.19 8.80 -10.74
CA GLY A 34 3.64 9.46 -11.97
C GLY A 34 5.16 9.41 -12.21
N ASP A 35 5.96 9.05 -11.20
CA ASP A 35 7.37 8.73 -11.42
C ASP A 35 7.51 7.45 -12.25
N SER A 36 8.62 7.32 -12.99
CA SER A 36 9.03 6.02 -13.52
C SER A 36 9.60 5.14 -12.40
N ALA A 37 9.13 3.90 -12.28
CA ALA A 37 9.71 2.92 -11.36
C ALA A 37 11.19 2.63 -11.66
N LEU A 38 11.62 2.86 -12.92
CA LEU A 38 13.01 2.69 -13.36
C LEU A 38 13.98 3.68 -12.72
N ASN A 39 13.48 4.78 -12.14
CA ASN A 39 14.28 5.70 -11.34
C ASN A 39 14.75 5.06 -10.01
N TYR A 40 14.12 3.95 -9.60
CA TYR A 40 14.31 3.37 -8.26
C TYR A 40 14.73 1.90 -8.28
N TYR A 41 14.37 1.15 -9.33
CA TYR A 41 14.61 -0.27 -9.50
C TYR A 41 14.91 -0.58 -10.97
N SER A 42 15.69 -1.62 -11.26
CA SER A 42 15.89 -2.06 -12.65
C SER A 42 14.66 -2.79 -13.20
N ASP A 43 14.53 -2.83 -14.52
CA ASP A 43 13.59 -3.69 -15.26
C ASP A 43 13.62 -5.15 -14.75
N TYR A 44 14.82 -5.72 -14.63
CA TYR A 44 15.04 -7.06 -14.11
C TYR A 44 14.49 -7.24 -12.67
N GLN A 45 14.60 -6.23 -11.81
CA GLN A 45 14.03 -6.30 -10.46
C GLN A 45 12.51 -6.23 -10.50
N LEU A 46 11.93 -5.38 -11.36
CA LEU A 46 10.48 -5.26 -11.52
C LEU A 46 9.89 -6.58 -12.02
N ASP A 47 10.44 -7.17 -13.08
CA ASP A 47 9.91 -8.37 -13.72
C ASP A 47 10.04 -9.62 -12.84
N ASN A 48 11.19 -9.82 -12.18
CA ASN A 48 11.40 -11.01 -11.34
C ASN A 48 10.62 -10.98 -10.02
N ASN A 49 10.05 -9.84 -9.67
CA ASN A 49 9.28 -9.67 -8.43
C ASN A 49 7.78 -9.43 -8.69
N LEU A 50 7.28 -9.77 -9.88
CA LEU A 50 5.86 -9.69 -10.21
C LEU A 50 5.03 -10.58 -9.28
N LEU A 51 4.00 -9.99 -8.68
CA LEU A 51 3.01 -10.71 -7.85
C LEU A 51 1.90 -11.36 -8.67
N ASP A 52 1.74 -10.95 -9.93
CA ASP A 52 0.63 -11.36 -10.81
C ASP A 52 0.90 -12.65 -11.58
N TRP A 53 1.94 -13.41 -11.23
CA TRP A 53 2.33 -14.64 -11.93
C TRP A 53 1.25 -15.75 -11.93
N TYR A 54 0.26 -15.68 -11.02
CA TYR A 54 -0.91 -16.57 -11.06
C TYR A 54 -2.02 -16.11 -12.03
N ASN A 55 -1.96 -14.87 -12.51
CA ASN A 55 -2.88 -14.27 -13.48
C ASN A 55 -2.19 -14.14 -14.85
N TYR A 56 -1.84 -15.27 -15.49
CA TYR A 56 -1.29 -15.30 -16.85
C TYR A 56 -2.17 -14.65 -17.94
N SER A 57 -3.40 -14.26 -17.60
CA SER A 57 -4.14 -13.29 -18.39
C SER A 57 -3.47 -11.92 -18.20
N TYR A 58 -2.71 -11.44 -19.19
CA TYR A 58 -2.18 -10.06 -19.30
C TYR A 58 -3.19 -9.03 -18.80
N LYS A 59 -3.20 -8.77 -17.49
CA LYS A 59 -4.08 -7.78 -16.89
C LYS A 59 -3.55 -6.41 -17.31
N GLU A 60 -4.45 -5.45 -17.46
CA GLU A 60 -4.08 -4.08 -17.84
C GLU A 60 -2.98 -3.50 -16.93
N TYR A 61 -2.94 -3.94 -15.68
CA TYR A 61 -1.91 -3.55 -14.71
C TYR A 61 -1.17 -4.77 -14.16
N SER A 62 0.12 -4.57 -13.90
CA SER A 62 1.03 -5.47 -13.21
C SER A 62 1.46 -4.85 -11.88
N THR A 63 1.79 -5.68 -10.89
CA THR A 63 2.33 -5.23 -9.60
C THR A 63 3.54 -6.04 -9.17
N SER A 64 4.62 -5.35 -8.82
CA SER A 64 5.84 -5.98 -8.28
C SER A 64 6.02 -5.73 -6.79
N LEU A 65 6.55 -6.72 -6.07
CA LEU A 65 6.90 -6.64 -4.66
C LEU A 65 8.41 -6.45 -4.49
N LEU A 66 8.83 -5.25 -4.15
CA LEU A 66 10.24 -4.87 -4.12
C LEU A 66 10.68 -4.59 -2.68
N PRO A 67 11.98 -4.79 -2.35
CA PRO A 67 12.52 -4.34 -1.08
C PRO A 67 12.25 -2.86 -0.85
N GLY A 68 11.76 -2.51 0.33
CA GLY A 68 11.54 -1.13 0.74
C GLY A 68 12.86 -0.38 1.00
N LYS A 69 12.74 0.88 1.42
CA LYS A 69 13.87 1.72 1.87
C LYS A 69 13.52 2.30 3.25
N GLU A 70 14.51 2.90 3.92
CA GLU A 70 14.42 3.56 5.23
C GLU A 70 13.49 2.88 6.27
N ILE A 71 12.21 3.24 6.31
CA ILE A 71 11.24 2.75 7.32
C ILE A 71 10.27 1.69 6.80
N TYR A 72 10.19 1.48 5.48
CA TYR A 72 9.36 0.44 4.88
C TYR A 72 10.18 -0.81 4.62
N ASP A 73 9.64 -1.97 5.02
CA ASP A 73 10.25 -3.26 4.73
C ASP A 73 10.08 -3.63 3.24
N TRP A 74 8.94 -3.25 2.65
CA TRP A 74 8.58 -3.59 1.26
C TRP A 74 7.81 -2.47 0.57
N PHE A 75 7.93 -2.43 -0.75
CA PHE A 75 7.03 -1.70 -1.64
C PHE A 75 6.25 -2.65 -2.53
N LYS A 76 4.96 -2.38 -2.73
CA LYS A 76 4.25 -2.85 -3.94
C LYS A 76 4.16 -1.69 -4.92
N ILE A 77 4.58 -1.91 -6.15
CA ILE A 77 4.53 -0.90 -7.21
C ILE A 77 3.65 -1.44 -8.33
N SER A 78 2.58 -0.73 -8.64
CA SER A 78 1.64 -1.06 -9.72
C SER A 78 1.81 -0.11 -10.89
N TYR A 79 1.87 -0.66 -12.09
CA TYR A 79 2.08 0.04 -13.35
C TYR A 79 1.31 -0.68 -14.47
N LYS A 80 1.13 -0.04 -15.62
CA LYS A 80 0.50 -0.69 -16.77
C LYS A 80 1.42 -1.79 -17.31
N SER A 81 0.85 -2.95 -17.66
CA SER A 81 1.64 -4.12 -18.05
C SER A 81 2.40 -3.95 -19.37
N ASP A 82 1.97 -3.02 -20.23
CA ASP A 82 2.56 -2.71 -21.53
C ASP A 82 3.32 -1.37 -21.56
N ASP A 83 3.62 -0.79 -20.40
CA ASP A 83 4.34 0.48 -20.30
C ASP A 83 5.84 0.28 -20.07
N ASP A 84 6.62 0.53 -21.13
CA ASP A 84 8.09 0.46 -21.12
C ASP A 84 8.74 1.44 -20.12
N ASN A 85 8.03 2.48 -19.69
CA ASN A 85 8.53 3.44 -18.70
C ASN A 85 8.16 3.08 -17.27
N TYR A 86 7.33 2.05 -17.05
CA TYR A 86 6.87 1.61 -15.74
C TYR A 86 6.37 2.78 -14.88
N ILE A 87 5.51 3.65 -15.44
CA ILE A 87 4.94 4.78 -14.71
C ILE A 87 4.14 4.27 -13.53
N ILE A 88 4.46 4.77 -12.35
CA ILE A 88 3.87 4.34 -11.08
C ILE A 88 2.44 4.87 -11.00
N GLU A 89 1.49 3.94 -11.06
CA GLU A 89 0.05 4.20 -10.94
C GLU A 89 -0.49 3.79 -9.56
N GLY A 90 0.26 2.95 -8.84
CA GLY A 90 0.02 2.61 -7.45
C GLY A 90 1.31 2.34 -6.70
N LEU A 91 1.39 2.80 -5.45
CA LEU A 91 2.53 2.56 -4.57
C LEU A 91 2.03 2.21 -3.17
N VAL A 92 2.48 1.07 -2.64
CA VAL A 92 2.18 0.64 -1.28
C VAL A 92 3.46 0.56 -0.47
N GLY A 93 3.61 1.43 0.53
CA GLY A 93 4.62 1.29 1.59
C GLY A 93 4.15 0.31 2.65
N ILE A 94 4.93 -0.74 2.91
CA ILE A 94 4.57 -1.83 3.82
C ILE A 94 5.59 -1.94 4.96
N ILE A 95 5.07 -1.98 6.20
CA ILE A 95 5.83 -2.27 7.41
C ILE A 95 5.31 -3.59 7.98
N VAL A 96 6.20 -4.57 8.14
CA VAL A 96 5.91 -5.90 8.70
C VAL A 96 5.92 -5.82 10.22
N ILE A 97 4.83 -6.28 10.84
CA ILE A 97 4.64 -6.24 12.29
C ILE A 97 4.95 -7.63 12.86
N LYS A 98 6.15 -7.81 13.42
CA LYS A 98 6.58 -9.11 13.96
C LYS A 98 5.79 -9.56 15.20
N ASN A 99 5.38 -8.60 16.04
CA ASN A 99 4.60 -8.83 17.24
C ASN A 99 3.37 -7.94 17.18
N TYR A 100 2.29 -8.46 16.59
CA TYR A 100 1.10 -7.68 16.37
C TYR A 100 0.40 -7.33 17.68
N GLU A 101 0.17 -6.03 17.85
CA GLU A 101 -0.60 -5.46 18.94
C GLU A 101 -1.58 -4.47 18.30
N ASP A 102 -2.87 -4.84 18.25
CA ASP A 102 -3.94 -4.05 17.64
C ASP A 102 -3.87 -2.57 18.01
N ILE A 103 -3.67 -2.28 19.28
CA ILE A 103 -3.63 -0.92 19.83
C ILE A 103 -2.50 -0.11 19.19
N LYS A 104 -1.34 -0.71 18.94
CA LYS A 104 -0.18 -0.03 18.35
C LYS A 104 -0.41 0.27 16.87
N CYS A 105 -0.90 -0.70 16.09
CA CYS A 105 -1.16 -0.46 14.68
C CYS A 105 -2.29 0.57 14.49
N ASN A 106 -3.39 0.41 15.22
CA ASN A 106 -4.51 1.35 15.16
C ASN A 106 -4.10 2.77 15.53
N LYS A 107 -3.24 2.93 16.54
CA LYS A 107 -2.69 4.23 16.89
C LYS A 107 -1.84 4.83 15.76
N GLN A 108 -0.94 4.04 15.15
CA GLN A 108 -0.17 4.51 14.00
C GLN A 108 -1.09 4.94 12.85
N LEU A 109 -2.13 4.15 12.57
CA LEU A 109 -3.12 4.47 11.55
C LEU A 109 -3.82 5.81 11.84
N ASP A 110 -4.27 6.04 13.07
CA ASP A 110 -4.95 7.27 13.47
C ASP A 110 -4.00 8.49 13.44
N ASP A 111 -2.77 8.33 13.93
CA ASP A 111 -1.73 9.37 13.89
C ASP A 111 -1.38 9.76 12.44
N ARG A 112 -1.32 8.77 11.53
CA ARG A 112 -1.10 9.00 10.10
C ARG A 112 -2.30 9.66 9.43
N ALA A 113 -3.51 9.21 9.74
CA ALA A 113 -4.72 9.83 9.21
C ALA A 113 -4.83 11.31 9.61
N LEU A 114 -4.45 11.65 10.85
CA LEU A 114 -4.41 13.04 11.32
C LEU A 114 -3.37 13.88 10.58
N ASN A 115 -2.22 13.31 10.22
CA ASN A 115 -1.20 14.03 9.46
C ASN A 115 -1.64 14.25 8.01
N ILE A 116 -2.23 13.24 7.37
CA ILE A 116 -2.74 13.36 5.99
C ILE A 116 -3.85 14.41 5.93
N SER A 117 -4.80 14.42 6.87
CA SER A 117 -5.89 15.40 6.89
C SER A 117 -5.41 16.85 7.07
N LYS A 118 -4.30 17.05 7.79
CA LYS A 118 -3.65 18.37 7.91
C LYS A 118 -2.98 18.82 6.62
N LEU A 119 -2.34 17.89 5.89
CA LEU A 119 -1.62 18.16 4.64
C LEU A 119 -2.57 18.35 3.45
N TYR A 120 -3.63 17.52 3.36
CA TYR A 120 -4.54 17.47 2.20
C TYR A 120 -5.97 17.83 2.61
N LYS A 121 -6.20 19.14 2.80
CA LYS A 121 -7.49 19.69 3.25
C LYS A 121 -8.65 19.46 2.27
N ASN A 122 -8.34 19.26 0.98
CA ASN A 122 -9.31 19.10 -0.08
C ASN A 122 -9.61 17.63 -0.44
N THR A 123 -9.35 16.71 0.50
CA THR A 123 -9.70 15.29 0.37
C THR A 123 -10.93 14.93 1.20
N THR A 124 -11.67 13.92 0.77
CA THR A 124 -12.78 13.36 1.55
C THR A 124 -12.26 12.18 2.38
N GLN A 125 -12.06 12.40 3.68
CA GLN A 125 -11.70 11.31 4.60
C GLN A 125 -12.93 10.43 4.89
N ARG A 126 -12.81 9.12 4.65
CA ARG A 126 -13.82 8.13 4.99
C ARG A 126 -13.71 7.69 6.44
N LYS A 127 -14.83 7.23 7.00
CA LYS A 127 -14.84 6.64 8.35
C LYS A 127 -13.95 5.41 8.39
N LYS A 128 -13.24 5.24 9.51
CA LYS A 128 -12.49 4.03 9.84
C LYS A 128 -13.43 2.82 9.79
N LYS A 129 -13.01 1.76 9.11
CA LYS A 129 -13.78 0.54 8.92
C LYS A 129 -12.94 -0.69 9.23
N LEU A 130 -13.58 -1.71 9.77
CA LEU A 130 -13.02 -3.05 9.98
C LEU A 130 -13.60 -3.99 8.92
N TYR A 131 -12.73 -4.78 8.30
CA TYR A 131 -13.06 -5.76 7.29
C TYR A 131 -12.55 -7.13 7.71
N LYS A 132 -13.34 -8.18 7.46
CA LYS A 132 -12.84 -9.56 7.48
C LYS A 132 -12.21 -9.88 6.13
N LEU A 133 -11.12 -10.64 6.15
CA LEU A 133 -10.37 -11.03 4.96
C LEU A 133 -10.14 -12.54 4.95
N ALA A 134 -10.31 -13.14 3.78
CA ALA A 134 -9.86 -14.49 3.52
C ALA A 134 -8.57 -14.39 2.70
N TYR A 135 -7.47 -14.92 3.24
CA TYR A 135 -6.19 -14.92 2.53
C TYR A 135 -6.34 -15.60 1.16
N ASN A 136 -5.99 -14.87 0.10
CA ASN A 136 -5.93 -15.41 -1.24
C ASN A 136 -4.58 -15.06 -1.89
N PRO A 137 -3.69 -16.05 -2.13
CA PRO A 137 -2.37 -15.81 -2.73
C PRO A 137 -2.45 -15.33 -4.19
N ARG A 138 -3.62 -15.45 -4.85
CA ARG A 138 -3.84 -15.01 -6.23
C ARG A 138 -4.30 -13.56 -6.35
N LYS A 139 -4.47 -12.86 -5.22
CA LYS A 139 -4.96 -11.48 -5.17
C LYS A 139 -3.86 -10.59 -4.61
N VAL A 140 -3.38 -9.66 -5.43
CA VAL A 140 -2.39 -8.65 -5.02
C VAL A 140 -2.95 -7.77 -3.89
N PHE A 141 -4.19 -7.31 -4.08
CA PHE A 141 -4.97 -6.53 -3.11
C PHE A 141 -6.05 -7.44 -2.51
N GLN A 142 -6.03 -7.62 -1.19
CA GLN A 142 -6.99 -8.49 -0.50
C GLN A 142 -8.36 -7.81 -0.43
N GLU A 143 -9.41 -8.59 -0.69
CA GLU A 143 -10.80 -8.11 -0.73
C GLU A 143 -11.56 -8.52 0.54
N PRO A 144 -12.57 -7.73 0.98
CA PRO A 144 -13.44 -8.10 2.08
C PRO A 144 -14.14 -9.44 1.83
N ASN A 145 -14.01 -10.36 2.78
CA ASN A 145 -14.71 -11.65 2.76
C ASN A 145 -15.31 -11.92 4.16
N PRO A 146 -16.65 -11.97 4.29
CA PRO A 146 -17.32 -12.19 5.57
C PRO A 146 -16.94 -13.50 6.29
N SER A 147 -16.53 -14.52 5.51
CA SER A 147 -16.07 -15.83 6.01
C SER A 147 -14.58 -15.83 6.35
N GLY A 148 -13.88 -14.71 6.11
CA GLY A 148 -12.48 -14.53 6.41
C GLY A 148 -12.15 -14.59 7.90
N LYS A 149 -10.94 -15.06 8.21
CA LYS A 149 -10.40 -15.14 9.58
C LYS A 149 -9.45 -14.01 9.92
N SER A 150 -8.85 -13.39 8.91
CA SER A 150 -7.99 -12.23 9.06
C SER A 150 -8.82 -10.95 9.15
N LEU A 151 -8.23 -9.89 9.67
CA LEU A 151 -8.87 -8.59 9.83
C LEU A 151 -8.04 -7.51 9.16
N ALA A 152 -8.71 -6.51 8.58
CA ALA A 152 -8.10 -5.26 8.19
C ALA A 152 -8.88 -4.08 8.73
N THR A 153 -8.19 -3.18 9.42
CA THR A 153 -8.74 -1.88 9.80
C THR A 153 -8.18 -0.83 8.87
N SER A 154 -9.06 -0.07 8.20
CA SER A 154 -8.63 0.91 7.19
C SER A 154 -9.34 2.25 7.30
N ILE A 155 -8.63 3.31 6.88
CA ILE A 155 -9.15 4.66 6.61
C ILE A 155 -8.70 5.04 5.20
N SER A 156 -9.59 5.66 4.40
CA SER A 156 -9.23 6.18 3.09
C SER A 156 -9.47 7.68 2.98
N PHE A 157 -8.71 8.32 2.10
CA PHE A 157 -8.82 9.71 1.69
C PHE A 157 -9.04 9.73 0.18
N ASP A 158 -10.21 10.19 -0.24
CA ASP A 158 -10.54 10.29 -1.66
C ASP A 158 -10.22 11.70 -2.15
N PHE A 159 -9.40 11.79 -3.21
CA PHE A 159 -9.06 13.03 -3.89
C PHE A 159 -10.15 13.38 -4.91
N LYS A 160 -10.29 14.67 -5.24
CA LYS A 160 -11.32 15.14 -6.18
C LYS A 160 -11.11 14.63 -7.61
N ASP A 161 -9.85 14.42 -7.99
CA ASP A 161 -9.46 13.87 -9.29
C ASP A 161 -9.71 12.36 -9.42
N GLY A 162 -10.00 11.68 -8.30
CA GLY A 162 -10.22 10.24 -8.21
C GLY A 162 -9.03 9.45 -7.69
N GLY A 163 -7.90 10.10 -7.37
CA GLY A 163 -6.80 9.48 -6.63
C GLY A 163 -7.21 9.10 -5.20
N LYS A 164 -6.48 8.18 -4.59
CA LYS A 164 -6.78 7.69 -3.23
C LYS A 164 -5.51 7.50 -2.40
N ILE A 165 -5.61 7.80 -1.11
CA ILE A 165 -4.69 7.28 -0.08
C ILE A 165 -5.49 6.35 0.84
N ILE A 166 -4.97 5.15 1.08
CA ILE A 166 -5.58 4.16 1.96
C ILE A 166 -4.54 3.78 3.01
N LEU A 167 -4.90 3.96 4.28
CA LEU A 167 -4.13 3.47 5.42
C LEU A 167 -4.80 2.20 5.93
N SER A 168 -4.01 1.16 6.16
CA SER A 168 -4.52 -0.14 6.60
C SER A 168 -3.62 -0.81 7.62
N CYS A 169 -4.23 -1.38 8.65
CA CYS A 169 -3.63 -2.36 9.56
C CYS A 169 -4.20 -3.73 9.24
N TYR A 170 -3.35 -4.66 8.86
CA TYR A 170 -3.70 -6.06 8.61
C TYR A 170 -3.26 -6.92 9.79
N ASP A 171 -4.22 -7.68 10.34
CA ASP A 171 -4.04 -8.74 11.34
C ASP A 171 -4.39 -10.07 10.66
N MET A 172 -3.37 -10.85 10.32
CA MET A 172 -3.49 -12.04 9.51
C MET A 172 -3.60 -13.29 10.39
N ASP A 173 -4.56 -14.16 10.08
CA ASP A 173 -4.76 -15.40 10.81
C ASP A 173 -3.48 -16.25 10.82
N LYS A 174 -3.00 -16.61 12.02
CA LYS A 174 -1.68 -17.27 12.18
C LYS A 174 -1.62 -18.66 11.52
N LEU A 175 -2.75 -19.31 11.29
CA LEU A 175 -2.82 -20.57 10.53
C LEU A 175 -2.55 -20.34 9.02
N THR A 176 -2.90 -19.16 8.49
CA THR A 176 -2.51 -18.78 7.12
C THR A 176 -1.00 -18.53 6.99
N ASN A 177 -0.31 -18.28 8.10
CA ASN A 177 1.15 -18.04 8.17
C ASN A 177 1.95 -19.34 8.31
N GLN A 178 1.28 -20.47 8.54
CA GLN A 178 1.87 -21.81 8.73
C GLN A 178 1.68 -22.71 7.50
N MET A 179 1.06 -22.22 6.44
CA MET A 179 1.10 -22.94 5.17
C MET A 179 2.53 -22.82 4.65
N ASP A 180 3.32 -23.89 4.78
CA ASP A 180 4.62 -24.11 4.15
C ASP A 180 4.47 -24.14 2.61
N ILE A 181 4.04 -23.02 2.05
CA ILE A 181 4.16 -22.74 0.64
C ILE A 181 5.60 -22.24 0.49
N PRO A 182 6.37 -22.70 -0.51
CA PRO A 182 7.72 -22.19 -0.79
C PRO A 182 7.79 -20.68 -1.08
N ILE A 183 6.65 -19.98 -1.04
CA ILE A 183 6.47 -18.58 -1.38
C ILE A 183 5.91 -17.88 -0.15
N LYS A 184 6.79 -17.20 0.59
CA LYS A 184 6.39 -16.25 1.63
C LYS A 184 5.79 -15.03 0.96
N ASP A 185 4.46 -14.96 0.90
CA ASP A 185 3.72 -13.82 0.37
C ASP A 185 3.58 -12.75 1.46
N ILE A 186 3.88 -11.48 1.13
CA ILE A 186 3.76 -10.35 2.06
C ILE A 186 2.33 -10.22 2.64
N ASN A 187 1.32 -10.74 1.94
CA ASN A 187 -0.05 -10.77 2.40
C ASN A 187 -0.32 -11.76 3.52
N GLN A 188 0.62 -12.64 3.89
CA GLN A 188 0.50 -13.51 5.07
C GLN A 188 0.88 -12.76 6.35
N PHE A 189 1.69 -11.71 6.28
CA PHE A 189 2.16 -11.06 7.50
C PHE A 189 1.20 -10.00 8.00
N ASP A 190 1.18 -9.84 9.32
CA ASP A 190 0.63 -8.67 9.97
C ASP A 190 1.39 -7.43 9.47
N THR A 191 0.68 -6.43 8.98
CA THR A 191 1.31 -5.28 8.33
C THR A 191 0.59 -3.98 8.59
N PHE A 192 1.36 -2.90 8.68
CA PHE A 192 0.84 -1.55 8.43
C PHE A 192 1.14 -1.18 6.98
N ARG A 193 0.15 -0.64 6.27
CA ARG A 193 0.28 -0.25 4.86
C ARG A 193 -0.23 1.16 4.63
N ILE A 194 0.52 1.92 3.83
CA ILE A 194 0.03 3.11 3.16
C ILE A 194 0.00 2.83 1.66
N ASP A 195 -1.17 2.93 1.06
CA ASP A 195 -1.44 2.60 -0.34
C ASP A 195 -1.93 3.87 -1.03
N ILE A 196 -1.13 4.38 -1.95
CA ILE A 196 -1.48 5.53 -2.79
C ILE A 196 -1.76 5.06 -4.21
N ARG A 197 -2.84 5.58 -4.81
CA ARG A 197 -3.31 5.17 -6.12
C ARG A 197 -3.68 6.37 -6.96
N SER A 198 -3.30 6.31 -8.23
CA SER A 198 -3.81 7.22 -9.24
C SER A 198 -5.30 6.97 -9.50
N LYS A 199 -5.93 7.91 -10.20
CA LYS A 199 -7.30 7.77 -10.68
C LYS A 199 -7.46 6.54 -11.59
N VAL A 200 -6.51 6.31 -12.50
CA VAL A 200 -6.65 5.25 -13.51
C VAL A 200 -6.58 3.87 -12.87
N LEU A 201 -5.64 3.65 -11.94
CA LEU A 201 -5.57 2.39 -11.20
C LEU A 201 -6.79 2.20 -10.29
N THR A 202 -7.25 3.28 -9.63
CA THR A 202 -8.47 3.23 -8.80
C THR A 202 -9.67 2.77 -9.62
N ASN A 203 -9.90 3.37 -10.78
CA ASN A 203 -11.00 3.01 -11.67
C ASN A 203 -10.89 1.59 -12.23
N TYR A 204 -9.66 1.10 -12.47
CA TYR A 204 -9.43 -0.29 -12.89
C TYR A 204 -9.81 -1.28 -11.78
N LEU A 205 -9.33 -1.05 -10.56
CA LEU A 205 -9.57 -1.93 -9.42
C LEU A 205 -11.04 -1.96 -8.95
N GLU A 206 -11.85 -0.94 -9.28
CA GLU A 206 -13.28 -0.93 -8.98
C GLU A 206 -14.13 -1.73 -9.99
N LYS A 207 -13.57 -2.08 -11.15
CA LYS A 207 -14.27 -2.85 -12.21
C LYS A 207 -14.08 -4.37 -12.10
N ILE A 208 -13.02 -4.80 -11.42
CA ILE A 208 -12.63 -6.21 -11.27
C ILE A 208 -13.27 -6.86 -10.04
#